data_AF-A0A068SFC3-F1
#
_entry.id   AF-A0A068SFC3-F1
#
_cell.length_a   1.000
_cell.length_b   1.000
_cell.length_c   1.000
_cell.angle_alpha   90.00
_cell.angle_beta   90.00
_cell.angle_gamma   90.00
#
_symmetry.space_group_name_H-M   'P 1'
#
loop_
_entity.id
_entity.type
_entity.pdbx_description
1 polymer ?
#
loop_
_entity_poly.entity_id
_entity_poly.type
_entity_poly.pdbx_seq_one_letter_code
_entity_poly.pdbx_strand_id
1 'polypeptide(L)'
;MIRVHFSHAKMWVSVANQRGYKVNVMAYDIPNDTAIDLDAFVTPEEAEDTKRIMKELSVRAGRCPLRSDRQSQSISTRSNQDVSRMIPFSAVHLLEKSIDYELDTSKAIDDERMSPTATLDLSNAHSLASDIGQRYVESLVLFGSFWFLITSVDVFLHGTPTIDDCAHNGGWNYENSVQASIVSKSHLGHSKYYELSLSLGNVELLAVGGFYGHTDHATTSAFLGSSLKGLPEQINGSASTSRILIRKIPAISTTSNRHIRQYAKTSAAASWSTHSFRFSVKGFFPVNPLSFGDHPVTRNGLGGPTSQLASLVLRCIAEQKVTNEQMDIMITKVLTDSKIKAMMKDAEVVTFAKIFVEMSKKSHGVTQYMKAVVGVAKLLEERLNDHENGTARVQQLADFSSHALEIFRRGFLERLAGANLAGVKAYTKKHCYEIDI
;
A
#
# COMPACT_ATOMS: atom_id res chain seq x y z
N MET A 1 -22.86 -26.64 34.31
CA MET A 1 -22.70 -28.06 33.97
C MET A 1 -22.16 -28.12 32.55
N ILE A 2 -21.02 -28.75 32.31
CA ILE A 2 -20.37 -28.78 30.98
C ILE A 2 -20.36 -30.22 30.48
N ARG A 3 -20.84 -30.45 29.26
CA ARG A 3 -20.81 -31.75 28.58
C ARG A 3 -19.57 -31.82 27.70
N VAL A 4 -18.70 -32.79 27.96
CA VAL A 4 -17.44 -32.97 27.22
C VAL A 4 -17.30 -34.41 26.78
N HIS A 5 -16.62 -34.65 25.66
CA HIS A 5 -16.32 -35.99 25.18
C HIS A 5 -15.50 -36.77 26.23
N PHE A 6 -15.77 -38.06 26.42
CA PHE A 6 -15.20 -38.89 27.50
C PHE A 6 -13.65 -38.83 27.57
N SER A 7 -12.98 -38.81 26.40
CA SER A 7 -11.51 -38.75 26.31
C SER A 7 -10.91 -37.50 26.95
N HIS A 8 -11.67 -36.41 27.03
CA HIS A 8 -11.20 -35.13 27.55
C HIS A 8 -11.76 -34.83 28.95
N ALA A 9 -12.73 -35.61 29.43
CA ALA A 9 -13.38 -35.38 30.72
C ALA A 9 -12.37 -35.32 31.88
N LYS A 10 -11.37 -36.20 31.91
CA LYS A 10 -10.31 -36.19 32.94
C LYS A 10 -9.47 -34.91 32.93
N MET A 11 -9.08 -34.43 31.75
CA MET A 11 -8.32 -33.19 31.62
C MET A 11 -9.14 -31.99 32.09
N TRP A 12 -10.41 -31.91 31.69
CA TRP A 12 -11.30 -30.81 32.10
C TRP A 12 -11.61 -30.81 33.59
N VAL A 13 -11.84 -31.97 34.21
CA VAL A 13 -12.00 -32.10 35.67
C VAL A 13 -10.73 -31.65 36.39
N SER A 14 -9.55 -32.03 35.91
CA SER A 14 -8.26 -31.59 36.46
C SER A 14 -8.09 -30.07 36.38
N VAL A 15 -8.42 -29.47 35.23
CA VAL A 15 -8.34 -28.02 35.02
C VAL A 15 -9.32 -27.26 35.91
N ALA A 16 -10.56 -27.76 36.08
CA ALA A 16 -11.55 -27.13 36.95
C ALA A 16 -11.11 -27.16 38.43
N ASN A 17 -10.56 -28.29 38.88
CA ASN A 17 -10.08 -28.46 40.26
C ASN A 17 -8.86 -27.57 40.55
N GLN A 18 -7.89 -27.47 39.63
CA GLN A 18 -6.72 -26.60 39.79
C GLN A 18 -7.07 -25.11 39.89
N ARG A 19 -8.25 -24.73 39.43
CA ARG A 19 -8.72 -23.33 39.39
C ARG A 19 -9.74 -22.99 40.47
N GLY A 20 -10.09 -23.95 41.33
CA GLY A 20 -11.06 -23.76 42.41
C GLY A 20 -12.51 -23.57 41.95
N TYR A 21 -12.83 -23.93 40.70
CA TYR A 21 -14.19 -23.78 40.18
C TYR A 21 -15.04 -25.01 40.49
N LYS A 22 -16.21 -24.81 41.13
CA LYS A 22 -17.20 -25.88 41.36
C LYS A 22 -18.05 -26.10 40.11
N VAL A 23 -17.49 -26.73 39.08
CA VAL A 23 -18.20 -27.01 37.82
C VAL A 23 -18.46 -28.52 37.69
N ASN A 24 -19.71 -28.89 37.48
CA ASN A 24 -20.11 -30.28 37.25
C ASN A 24 -19.85 -30.64 35.77
N VAL A 25 -18.88 -31.54 35.51
CA VAL A 25 -18.46 -31.99 34.18
C VAL A 25 -19.08 -33.36 33.91
N MET A 26 -19.94 -33.46 32.90
CA MET A 26 -20.52 -34.74 32.45
C MET A 26 -19.85 -35.18 31.16
N ALA A 27 -19.35 -36.41 31.15
CA ALA A 27 -18.90 -37.06 29.94
C ALA A 27 -20.11 -37.52 29.11
N TYR A 28 -20.06 -37.35 27.79
CA TYR A 28 -20.93 -38.11 26.89
C TYR A 28 -20.10 -39.14 26.10
N ASP A 29 -20.77 -40.24 25.77
CA ASP A 29 -20.28 -41.55 25.31
C ASP A 29 -19.60 -42.42 26.38
N ILE A 30 -20.22 -43.57 26.64
CA ILE A 30 -19.66 -44.64 27.48
C ILE A 30 -18.70 -45.46 26.60
N PRO A 31 -17.49 -45.79 27.08
CA PRO A 31 -16.50 -46.53 26.31
C PRO A 31 -16.94 -47.99 26.23
N ASN A 32 -17.52 -48.39 25.10
CA ASN A 32 -17.48 -49.79 24.72
C ASN A 32 -16.71 -49.91 23.41
N ASP A 33 -15.66 -50.72 23.50
CA ASP A 33 -14.78 -51.18 22.44
C ASP A 33 -15.50 -51.41 21.11
N THR A 34 -15.03 -50.74 20.07
CA THR A 34 -14.19 -51.36 19.03
C THR A 34 -13.99 -50.32 17.93
N ALA A 35 -12.73 -50.17 17.49
CA ALA A 35 -12.28 -49.48 16.27
C ALA A 35 -13.35 -48.63 15.55
N ILE A 36 -13.33 -47.30 15.77
CA ILE A 36 -14.02 -46.37 14.88
C ILE A 36 -12.96 -45.64 14.07
N ASP A 37 -12.93 -46.10 12.83
CA ASP A 37 -12.42 -45.49 11.62
C ASP A 37 -12.47 -43.95 11.64
N LEU A 38 -11.32 -43.31 11.38
CA LEU A 38 -11.19 -41.85 11.30
C LEU A 38 -11.87 -41.24 10.08
N ASP A 39 -12.50 -42.05 9.23
CA ASP A 39 -13.24 -41.61 8.04
C ASP A 39 -14.75 -41.43 8.28
N ALA A 40 -15.25 -41.67 9.50
CA ALA A 40 -16.65 -41.43 9.84
C ALA A 40 -16.87 -40.03 10.43
N PHE A 41 -17.21 -39.09 9.55
CA PHE A 41 -17.80 -37.77 9.82
C PHE A 41 -16.85 -36.65 10.20
N VAL A 42 -15.99 -36.27 9.26
CA VAL A 42 -15.58 -34.88 9.12
C VAL A 42 -15.24 -34.65 7.63
N THR A 43 -16.08 -33.97 6.85
CA THR A 43 -15.58 -33.45 5.55
C THR A 43 -14.36 -32.56 5.84
N PRO A 44 -13.39 -32.38 4.93
CA PRO A 44 -12.29 -31.43 5.16
C PRO A 44 -12.75 -30.05 5.65
N GLU A 45 -13.95 -29.65 5.26
CA GLU A 45 -14.67 -28.46 5.77
C GLU A 45 -15.01 -28.54 7.26
N GLU A 46 -15.62 -29.62 7.74
CA GLU A 46 -15.97 -29.78 9.17
C GLU A 46 -14.71 -29.84 10.08
N ALA A 47 -13.57 -30.29 9.53
CA ALA A 47 -12.30 -30.41 10.25
C ALA A 47 -11.67 -29.03 10.42
N GLU A 48 -11.74 -28.22 9.36
CA GLU A 48 -11.30 -26.84 9.38
C GLU A 48 -12.25 -25.96 10.22
N ASP A 49 -13.55 -26.21 10.20
CA ASP A 49 -14.54 -25.55 11.05
C ASP A 49 -14.30 -25.83 12.54
N THR A 50 -13.99 -27.07 12.88
CA THR A 50 -13.68 -27.45 14.27
C THR A 50 -12.37 -26.82 14.74
N LYS A 51 -11.32 -26.81 13.90
CA LYS A 51 -10.06 -26.09 14.20
C LYS A 51 -10.29 -24.58 14.32
N ARG A 52 -11.16 -24.00 13.49
CA ARG A 52 -11.55 -22.58 13.52
C ARG A 52 -12.22 -22.23 14.84
N ILE A 53 -13.22 -22.98 15.27
CA ILE A 53 -13.94 -22.77 16.54
C ILE A 53 -12.99 -22.92 17.74
N MET A 54 -12.08 -23.90 17.71
CA MET A 54 -11.06 -24.05 18.77
C MET A 54 -10.09 -22.86 18.84
N LYS A 55 -9.70 -22.29 17.69
CA LYS A 55 -8.83 -21.11 17.61
C LYS A 55 -9.55 -19.87 18.11
N GLU A 56 -10.82 -19.71 17.76
CA GLU A 56 -11.65 -18.58 18.16
C GLU A 56 -11.99 -18.60 19.66
N LEU A 57 -12.26 -19.78 20.23
CA LEU A 57 -12.44 -19.96 21.66
C LEU A 57 -11.14 -19.71 22.45
N SER A 58 -9.99 -20.07 21.87
CA SER A 58 -8.66 -19.75 22.45
C SER A 58 -8.35 -18.25 22.45
N VAL A 59 -8.83 -17.52 21.44
CA VAL A 59 -8.77 -16.05 21.33
C VAL A 59 -9.71 -15.41 22.36
N ARG A 60 -10.97 -15.86 22.45
CA ARG A 60 -11.94 -15.34 23.41
C ARG A 60 -11.60 -15.65 24.87
N ALA A 61 -10.84 -16.72 25.13
CA ALA A 61 -10.36 -17.08 26.46
C ALA A 61 -9.03 -16.40 26.86
N GLY A 62 -8.47 -15.52 26.02
CA GLY A 62 -7.20 -14.82 26.29
C GLY A 62 -5.99 -15.75 26.37
N ARG A 63 -6.02 -16.93 25.73
CA ARG A 63 -4.93 -17.92 25.79
C ARG A 63 -4.77 -18.64 24.45
N CYS A 64 -3.90 -18.14 23.58
CA CYS A 64 -3.41 -18.91 22.43
C CYS A 64 -2.27 -19.87 22.88
N PRO A 65 -2.39 -21.20 22.71
CA PRO A 65 -1.39 -22.17 23.14
C PRO A 65 -0.30 -22.47 22.09
N LEU A 66 -0.03 -21.56 21.14
CA LEU A 66 1.13 -21.69 20.22
C LEU A 66 2.49 -21.34 20.87
N ARG A 67 2.52 -21.13 22.19
CA ARG A 67 3.74 -21.18 22.99
C ARG A 67 3.89 -22.57 23.59
N SER A 68 4.47 -23.50 22.83
CA SER A 68 5.15 -24.63 23.47
C SER A 68 6.49 -24.12 23.96
N ASP A 69 6.67 -24.12 25.27
CA ASP A 69 7.96 -23.95 25.93
C ASP A 69 9.05 -24.78 25.26
N ARG A 70 10.08 -24.09 24.75
CA ARG A 70 11.45 -24.60 24.81
C ARG A 70 12.25 -23.68 25.70
N GLN A 71 12.11 -23.91 27.01
CA GLN A 71 13.14 -23.53 27.95
C GLN A 71 14.40 -24.33 27.64
N SER A 72 15.44 -23.62 27.21
CA SER A 72 16.82 -23.94 27.61
C SER A 72 17.69 -22.70 27.42
N GLN A 73 17.81 -21.96 28.53
CA GLN A 73 19.00 -21.25 29.00
C GLN A 73 19.78 -20.35 28.02
N SER A 74 19.61 -19.02 28.15
CA SER A 74 20.71 -18.07 28.41
C SER A 74 20.14 -16.67 28.69
N ILE A 75 20.71 -15.97 29.68
CA ILE A 75 20.22 -14.77 30.37
C ILE A 75 20.24 -13.46 29.52
N SER A 76 20.34 -13.53 28.18
CA SER A 76 20.41 -12.36 27.29
C SER A 76 19.09 -11.93 26.62
N THR A 77 17.94 -12.57 26.90
CA THR A 77 16.73 -12.49 26.05
C THR A 77 15.55 -11.66 26.57
N ARG A 78 15.74 -10.76 27.56
CA ARG A 78 14.63 -9.92 28.05
C ARG A 78 14.02 -9.00 26.97
N SER A 79 14.79 -8.51 26.00
CA SER A 79 14.29 -7.60 24.96
C SER A 79 13.35 -8.26 23.94
N ASN A 80 13.65 -9.47 23.48
CA ASN A 80 12.85 -10.15 22.45
C ASN A 80 11.49 -10.64 22.97
N GLN A 81 11.40 -11.03 24.25
CA GLN A 81 10.13 -11.48 24.83
C GLN A 81 9.11 -10.34 24.91
N ASP A 82 9.55 -9.11 25.14
CA ASP A 82 8.66 -7.95 25.24
C ASP A 82 8.16 -7.48 23.87
N VAL A 83 8.99 -7.51 22.82
CA VAL A 83 8.55 -7.15 21.46
C VAL A 83 7.49 -8.13 20.94
N SER A 84 7.68 -9.44 21.17
CA SER A 84 6.69 -10.45 20.76
C SER A 84 5.31 -10.24 21.41
N ARG A 85 5.25 -9.60 22.59
CA ARG A 85 4.01 -9.25 23.29
C ARG A 85 3.37 -7.97 22.76
N MET A 86 4.14 -7.12 22.06
CA MET A 86 3.63 -5.90 21.44
C MET A 86 2.94 -6.15 20.10
N ILE A 87 3.24 -7.27 19.44
CA ILE A 87 2.60 -7.64 18.18
C ILE A 87 1.11 -7.96 18.43
N PRO A 88 0.18 -7.18 17.85
CA PRO A 88 -1.25 -7.42 17.95
C PRO A 88 -1.58 -8.78 17.36
N PHE A 89 -2.42 -9.54 18.07
CA PHE A 89 -2.83 -10.87 17.61
C PHE A 89 -3.48 -10.83 16.22
N SER A 90 -4.30 -9.81 15.96
CA SER A 90 -4.95 -9.59 14.66
C SER A 90 -3.96 -9.29 13.54
N ALA A 91 -2.74 -8.83 13.82
CA ALA A 91 -1.70 -8.64 12.80
C ALA A 91 -0.93 -9.92 12.45
N VAL A 92 -0.85 -10.91 13.37
CA VAL A 92 0.03 -12.08 13.26
C VAL A 92 -0.15 -12.85 11.95
N HIS A 93 -1.39 -12.96 11.46
CA HIS A 93 -1.68 -13.71 10.22
C HIS A 93 -1.12 -13.05 8.95
N LEU A 94 -0.77 -11.76 9.02
CA LEU A 94 -0.14 -11.00 7.93
C LEU A 94 1.38 -10.99 8.01
N LEU A 95 1.95 -11.38 9.16
CA LEU A 95 3.38 -11.38 9.40
C LEU A 95 4.00 -12.70 8.92
N GLU A 96 5.27 -12.62 8.55
CA GLU A 96 6.05 -13.78 8.17
C GLU A 96 6.54 -14.51 9.43
N LYS A 97 6.18 -15.80 9.59
CA LYS A 97 6.37 -16.55 10.84
C LYS A 97 7.82 -16.65 11.33
N SER A 98 8.79 -16.55 10.41
CA SER A 98 10.23 -16.70 10.68
C SER A 98 10.94 -15.36 10.88
N ILE A 99 10.21 -14.25 10.92
CA ILE A 99 10.81 -12.92 10.99
C ILE A 99 10.69 -12.36 12.40
N ASP A 100 11.85 -11.99 12.94
CA ASP A 100 11.95 -11.26 14.19
C ASP A 100 11.69 -9.77 13.95
N TYR A 101 10.90 -9.20 14.87
CA TYR A 101 10.68 -7.77 14.97
C TYR A 101 11.44 -7.21 16.17
N GLU A 102 11.79 -5.94 16.09
CA GLU A 102 12.33 -5.16 17.19
C GLU A 102 11.67 -3.78 17.26
N LEU A 103 11.66 -3.19 18.45
CA LEU A 103 11.24 -1.80 18.60
C LEU A 103 12.29 -0.91 17.95
N ASP A 104 11.85 0.01 17.11
CA ASP A 104 12.74 0.93 16.43
C ASP A 104 13.35 1.93 17.44
N THR A 105 14.68 1.95 17.48
CA THR A 105 15.47 2.89 18.28
C THR A 105 16.35 3.78 17.42
N SER A 106 16.13 3.80 16.10
CA SER A 106 16.91 4.59 15.14
C SER A 106 16.87 6.07 15.50
N LYS A 107 18.02 6.73 15.40
CA LYS A 107 18.12 8.19 15.50
C LYS A 107 18.61 8.79 14.20
N ALA A 108 18.12 9.99 13.89
CA ALA A 108 18.53 10.71 12.68
C ALA A 108 20.04 11.03 12.68
N ILE A 109 20.63 11.24 13.86
CA ILE A 109 22.08 11.44 14.04
C ILE A 109 22.93 10.22 13.65
N ASP A 110 22.34 9.04 13.51
CA ASP A 110 23.06 7.82 13.12
C ASP A 110 23.36 7.80 11.61
N ASP A 111 22.78 8.73 10.83
CA ASP A 111 22.99 8.89 9.40
C ASP A 111 23.12 10.38 9.03
N GLU A 112 24.34 10.83 8.74
CA GLU A 112 24.63 12.23 8.43
C GLU A 112 23.80 12.78 7.27
N ARG A 113 23.34 11.90 6.35
CA ARG A 113 22.49 12.28 5.21
C ARG A 113 21.13 12.84 5.66
N MET A 114 20.67 12.50 6.86
CA MET A 114 19.41 12.99 7.42
C MET A 114 19.52 14.34 8.14
N SER A 115 20.73 14.89 8.26
CA SER A 115 20.96 16.16 8.95
C SER A 115 20.30 17.33 8.21
N PRO A 116 19.73 18.33 8.91
CA PRO A 116 19.22 19.55 8.29
C PRO A 116 20.28 20.36 7.54
N THR A 117 21.55 20.17 7.90
CA THR A 117 22.70 20.86 7.31
C THR A 117 23.43 20.01 6.26
N ALA A 118 22.94 18.79 5.99
CA ALA A 118 23.55 17.93 4.98
C ALA A 118 23.35 18.50 3.58
N THR A 119 24.43 18.60 2.83
CA THR A 119 24.37 18.83 1.39
C THR A 119 24.25 17.47 0.70
N LEU A 120 23.03 17.13 0.25
CA LEU A 120 22.79 15.90 -0.49
C LEU A 120 22.98 16.11 -1.99
N ASP A 121 23.79 15.27 -2.62
CA ASP A 121 23.73 15.07 -4.07
C ASP A 121 22.66 14.03 -4.44
N LEU A 122 22.37 13.89 -5.73
CA LEU A 122 21.33 13.00 -6.23
C LEU A 122 21.61 11.52 -5.91
N SER A 123 22.88 11.09 -5.96
CA SER A 123 23.26 9.71 -5.67
C SER A 123 23.02 9.37 -4.20
N ASN A 124 23.45 10.25 -3.30
CA ASN A 124 23.23 10.14 -1.86
C ASN A 124 21.74 10.20 -1.51
N ALA A 125 20.97 11.04 -2.18
CA ALA A 125 19.52 11.09 -2.04
C ALA A 125 18.82 9.78 -2.47
N HIS A 126 19.21 9.20 -3.60
CA HIS A 126 18.70 7.89 -4.03
C HIS A 126 19.04 6.78 -3.04
N SER A 127 20.28 6.75 -2.56
CA SER A 127 20.73 5.77 -1.57
C SER A 127 19.96 5.91 -0.25
N LEU A 128 19.85 7.14 0.28
CA LEU A 128 19.10 7.42 1.51
C LEU A 128 17.63 7.01 1.39
N ALA A 129 16.97 7.39 0.30
CA ALA A 129 15.57 7.05 0.06
C ALA A 129 15.36 5.53 -0.04
N SER A 130 16.29 4.81 -0.68
CA SER A 130 16.27 3.35 -0.77
C SER A 130 16.47 2.69 0.59
N ASP A 131 17.51 3.10 1.34
CA ASP A 131 17.85 2.53 2.65
C ASP A 131 16.69 2.68 3.65
N ILE A 132 16.10 3.88 3.68
CA ILE A 132 14.99 4.19 4.58
C ILE A 132 13.70 3.53 4.13
N GLY A 133 13.39 3.54 2.83
CA GLY A 133 12.26 2.80 2.29
C GLY A 133 12.31 1.31 2.63
N GLN A 134 13.48 0.67 2.47
CA GLN A 134 13.68 -0.75 2.79
C GLN A 134 13.53 -1.05 4.28
N ARG A 135 14.02 -0.17 5.15
CA ARG A 135 13.94 -0.34 6.61
C ARG A 135 12.51 -0.42 7.12
N TYR A 136 11.62 0.44 6.61
CA TYR A 136 10.27 0.62 7.16
C TYR A 136 9.16 -0.10 6.41
N VAL A 137 9.44 -0.68 5.25
CA VAL A 137 8.48 -1.59 4.61
C VAL A 137 8.33 -2.85 5.46
N GLU A 138 7.08 -3.24 5.69
CA GLU A 138 6.63 -4.25 6.66
C GLU A 138 6.84 -3.89 8.13
N SER A 139 6.98 -2.60 8.44
CA SER A 139 6.93 -2.12 9.82
C SER A 139 5.50 -2.15 10.39
N LEU A 140 5.42 -2.34 11.70
CA LEU A 140 4.19 -2.33 12.47
C LEU A 140 4.13 -1.08 13.34
N VAL A 141 3.18 -0.19 13.09
CA VAL A 141 2.98 1.04 13.86
C VAL A 141 1.84 0.86 14.85
N LEU A 142 2.07 1.18 16.13
CA LEU A 142 1.11 0.95 17.21
C LEU A 142 0.54 2.26 17.75
N PHE A 143 -0.77 2.48 17.56
CA PHE A 143 -1.55 3.60 18.08
C PHE A 143 -2.52 3.11 19.15
N GLY A 144 -2.07 3.00 20.39
CA GLY A 144 -2.91 2.49 21.49
C GLY A 144 -3.42 1.07 21.22
N SER A 145 -4.73 0.93 21.03
CA SER A 145 -5.39 -0.34 20.67
C SER A 145 -5.52 -0.57 19.15
N PHE A 146 -4.95 0.31 18.33
CA PHE A 146 -4.92 0.17 16.88
C PHE A 146 -3.50 -0.07 16.37
N TRP A 147 -3.40 -0.71 15.22
CA TRP A 147 -2.12 -0.98 14.57
C TRP A 147 -2.22 -0.79 13.06
N PHE A 148 -1.07 -0.49 12.45
CA PHE A 148 -0.89 -0.46 11.00
C PHE A 148 0.29 -1.36 10.63
N LEU A 149 0.11 -2.21 9.61
CA LEU A 149 1.20 -2.89 8.91
C LEU A 149 1.43 -2.16 7.59
N ILE A 150 2.60 -1.55 7.43
CA ILE A 150 2.95 -0.80 6.24
C ILE A 150 3.52 -1.76 5.21
N THR A 151 3.01 -1.76 3.98
CA THR A 151 3.51 -2.62 2.88
C THR A 151 4.05 -1.83 1.71
N SER A 152 3.78 -0.52 1.66
CA SER A 152 4.31 0.38 0.65
C SER A 152 4.45 1.79 1.22
N VAL A 153 5.57 2.45 0.90
CA VAL A 153 5.89 3.82 1.34
C VAL A 153 6.39 4.66 0.18
N ASP A 154 6.04 5.94 0.16
CA ASP A 154 6.71 6.95 -0.66
C ASP A 154 7.65 7.77 0.23
N VAL A 155 8.89 7.95 -0.21
CA VAL A 155 9.89 8.71 0.54
C VAL A 155 10.02 10.14 0.02
N PHE A 156 10.03 11.12 0.93
CA PHE A 156 10.25 12.53 0.62
C PHE A 156 11.40 13.10 1.45
N LEU A 157 12.25 13.88 0.80
CA LEU A 157 13.43 14.49 1.41
C LEU A 157 13.19 15.99 1.60
N HIS A 158 12.94 16.39 2.84
CA HIS A 158 12.66 17.79 3.18
C HIS A 158 13.95 18.61 3.28
N GLY A 159 13.83 19.93 3.13
CA GLY A 159 14.95 20.87 3.26
C GLY A 159 15.91 20.88 2.07
N THR A 160 15.67 20.07 1.04
CA THR A 160 16.53 19.97 -0.16
C THR A 160 15.73 20.15 -1.46
N PRO A 161 15.07 21.31 -1.69
CA PRO A 161 14.15 21.51 -2.82
C PRO A 161 14.79 21.38 -4.21
N THR A 162 16.12 21.48 -4.31
CA THR A 162 16.88 21.23 -5.56
C THR A 162 16.99 19.75 -5.90
N ILE A 163 16.85 18.88 -4.90
CA ILE A 163 16.93 17.42 -5.01
C ILE A 163 15.54 16.80 -4.99
N ASP A 164 14.66 17.30 -4.11
CA ASP A 164 13.29 16.85 -3.99
C ASP A 164 12.29 18.01 -3.92
N ASP A 165 11.97 18.55 -5.07
CA ASP A 165 10.93 19.57 -5.21
C ASP A 165 9.50 19.03 -4.94
N CYS A 166 9.34 17.71 -4.83
CA CYS A 166 8.06 17.06 -4.51
C CYS A 166 7.74 17.07 -3.01
N ALA A 167 8.75 17.14 -2.15
CA ALA A 167 8.58 17.27 -0.70
C ALA A 167 7.83 18.55 -0.33
N HIS A 168 7.08 18.50 0.76
CA HIS A 168 6.41 19.70 1.27
C HIS A 168 7.43 20.60 1.99
N ASN A 169 7.64 21.82 1.49
CA ASN A 169 8.60 22.76 2.05
C ASN A 169 8.06 23.59 3.24
N GLY A 170 6.79 23.42 3.62
CA GLY A 170 6.16 24.19 4.70
C GLY A 170 6.24 23.48 6.06
N GLY A 171 7.00 24.04 7.00
CA GLY A 171 6.88 23.70 8.43
C GLY A 171 7.22 22.26 8.80
N TRP A 172 8.10 21.58 8.04
CA TRP A 172 8.61 20.27 8.44
C TRP A 172 9.51 20.42 9.68
N ASN A 173 9.18 19.70 10.74
CA ASN A 173 9.99 19.67 11.95
C ASN A 173 10.99 18.52 11.84
N TYR A 174 12.25 18.82 12.15
CA TYR A 174 13.29 17.79 12.23
C TYR A 174 13.01 16.87 13.42
N GLU A 175 12.91 15.56 13.16
CA GLU A 175 12.63 14.56 14.19
C GLU A 175 13.88 13.70 14.47
N ASN A 176 14.49 13.84 15.65
CA ASN A 176 15.70 13.08 15.95
C ASN A 176 15.45 11.57 16.15
N SER A 177 14.22 11.17 16.43
CA SER A 177 13.82 9.77 16.59
C SER A 177 12.58 9.53 15.76
N VAL A 178 12.39 8.28 15.32
CA VAL A 178 11.26 7.99 14.43
C VAL A 178 9.93 8.28 15.12
N GLN A 179 9.07 9.00 14.42
CA GLN A 179 7.71 9.28 14.87
C GLN A 179 6.73 8.96 13.76
N ALA A 180 5.73 8.13 14.04
CA ALA A 180 4.60 7.93 13.15
C ALA A 180 3.47 8.88 13.54
N SER A 181 2.81 9.48 12.55
CA SER A 181 1.70 10.39 12.76
C SER A 181 0.54 10.12 11.79
N ILE A 182 -0.69 10.27 12.28
CA ILE A 182 -1.90 10.29 11.46
C ILE A 182 -2.32 11.75 11.34
N VAL A 183 -2.28 12.29 10.13
CA VAL A 183 -2.60 13.69 9.88
C VAL A 183 -3.89 13.79 9.10
N SER A 184 -4.82 14.59 9.60
CA SER A 184 -6.03 14.94 8.87
C SER A 184 -5.69 15.87 7.70
N LYS A 185 -6.13 15.50 6.51
CA LYS A 185 -6.07 16.32 5.30
C LYS A 185 -7.47 16.59 4.78
N SER A 186 -7.61 17.67 4.02
CA SER A 186 -8.85 17.96 3.29
C SER A 186 -8.53 18.14 1.81
N HIS A 187 -9.38 17.57 0.95
CA HIS A 187 -9.31 17.86 -0.48
C HIS A 187 -10.17 19.08 -0.77
N LEU A 188 -9.54 20.24 -0.97
CA LEU A 188 -10.22 21.51 -1.27
C LEU A 188 -11.32 21.85 -0.25
N GLY A 189 -11.14 21.45 1.01
CA GLY A 189 -12.14 21.67 2.07
C GLY A 189 -13.39 20.78 2.03
N HIS A 190 -13.55 19.87 1.04
CA HIS A 190 -14.80 19.13 0.84
C HIS A 190 -14.81 17.70 1.41
N SER A 191 -13.67 17.00 1.40
CA SER A 191 -13.59 15.65 1.96
C SER A 191 -12.40 15.51 2.88
N LYS A 192 -12.68 15.07 4.11
CA LYS A 192 -11.66 14.76 5.12
C LYS A 192 -11.13 13.35 4.85
N TYR A 193 -9.81 13.23 4.78
CA TYR A 193 -9.10 11.96 4.73
C TYR A 193 -7.89 12.05 5.63
N TYR A 194 -7.24 10.92 5.87
CA TYR A 194 -6.10 10.82 6.75
C TYR A 194 -4.91 10.25 6.00
N GLU A 195 -3.72 10.65 6.41
CA GLU A 195 -2.46 10.12 5.91
C GLU A 195 -1.64 9.62 7.10
N LEU A 196 -1.05 8.44 6.98
CA LEU A 196 -0.08 7.91 7.93
C LEU A 196 1.31 8.21 7.39
N SER A 197 2.10 8.99 8.12
CA SER A 197 3.49 9.28 7.79
C SER A 197 4.43 8.87 8.93
N LEU A 198 5.66 8.50 8.57
CA LEU A 198 6.78 8.33 9.49
C LEU A 198 7.77 9.44 9.23
N SER A 199 8.25 10.09 10.29
CA SER A 199 9.22 11.17 10.24
C SER A 199 10.50 10.72 10.93
N LEU A 200 11.65 10.87 10.27
CA LEU A 200 12.97 10.68 10.84
C LEU A 200 13.96 11.65 10.18
N GLY A 201 14.51 12.56 10.97
CA GLY A 201 15.36 13.65 10.51
C GLY A 201 14.63 14.58 9.55
N ASN A 202 15.21 14.79 8.37
CA ASN A 202 14.59 15.50 7.25
C ASN A 202 13.82 14.58 6.29
N VAL A 203 13.57 13.32 6.66
CA VAL A 203 12.91 12.33 5.79
C VAL A 203 11.47 12.07 6.25
N GLU A 204 10.54 12.12 5.30
CA GLU A 204 9.17 11.63 5.46
C GLU A 204 9.00 10.30 4.71
N LEU A 205 8.37 9.31 5.34
CA LEU A 205 7.82 8.15 4.67
C LEU A 205 6.31 8.19 4.75
N LEU A 206 5.65 8.44 3.63
CA LEU A 206 4.20 8.40 3.52
C LEU A 206 3.74 6.96 3.26
N ALA A 207 2.95 6.39 4.14
CA ALA A 207 2.37 5.06 3.93
C ALA A 207 1.34 5.13 2.79
N VAL A 208 1.61 4.41 1.71
CA VAL A 208 0.73 4.35 0.53
C VAL A 208 0.11 2.99 0.33
N GLY A 209 0.44 1.99 1.15
CA GLY A 209 -0.25 0.71 1.11
C GLY A 209 -0.03 -0.08 2.38
N GLY A 210 -1.01 -0.86 2.80
CA GLY A 210 -0.90 -1.63 4.04
C GLY A 210 -2.22 -2.16 4.57
N PHE A 211 -2.17 -2.51 5.84
CA PHE A 211 -3.29 -3.02 6.61
C PHE A 211 -3.40 -2.26 7.91
N TYR A 212 -4.60 -2.18 8.47
CA TYR A 212 -4.81 -1.68 9.82
C TYR A 212 -5.94 -2.44 10.51
N GLY A 213 -5.92 -2.43 11.83
CA GLY A 213 -6.93 -3.13 12.63
C GLY A 213 -6.88 -2.71 14.09
N HIS A 214 -7.84 -3.21 14.85
CA HIS A 214 -7.83 -3.10 16.31
C HIS A 214 -7.16 -4.35 16.90
N THR A 215 -6.49 -4.20 18.04
CA THR A 215 -5.84 -5.30 18.78
C THR A 215 -6.79 -6.40 19.23
N ASP A 216 -8.06 -6.05 19.49
CA ASP A 216 -9.04 -6.90 20.17
C ASP A 216 -10.08 -7.45 19.19
N HIS A 217 -10.00 -7.02 17.93
CA HIS A 217 -10.89 -7.45 16.86
C HIS A 217 -10.10 -8.23 15.82
N ALA A 218 -10.69 -9.31 15.29
CA ALA A 218 -10.08 -10.09 14.22
C ALA A 218 -10.10 -9.36 12.86
N THR A 219 -10.94 -8.33 12.74
CA THR A 219 -11.14 -7.59 11.50
C THR A 219 -9.91 -6.76 11.16
N THR A 220 -9.50 -6.87 9.89
CA THR A 220 -8.40 -6.11 9.32
C THR A 220 -8.90 -5.40 8.07
N SER A 221 -8.55 -4.13 7.95
CA SER A 221 -8.83 -3.30 6.78
C SER A 221 -7.56 -3.13 5.96
N ALA A 222 -7.64 -3.40 4.67
CA ALA A 222 -6.55 -3.16 3.72
C ALA A 222 -6.72 -1.80 3.03
N PHE A 223 -5.62 -1.17 2.64
CA PHE A 223 -5.63 0.08 1.90
C PHE A 223 -4.52 0.14 0.85
N LEU A 224 -4.81 0.84 -0.27
CA LEU A 224 -3.86 1.19 -1.33
C LEU A 224 -4.11 2.66 -1.75
N GLY A 225 -3.07 3.47 -1.71
CA GLY A 225 -3.09 4.94 -1.75
C GLY A 225 -2.89 5.57 -0.35
N SER A 226 -2.39 6.81 -0.31
CA SER A 226 -2.15 7.53 0.96
C SER A 226 -3.44 7.94 1.68
N SER A 227 -4.55 8.08 0.96
CA SER A 227 -5.81 8.62 1.49
C SER A 227 -6.63 7.58 2.25
N LEU A 228 -6.41 7.49 3.56
CA LEU A 228 -7.18 6.66 4.48
C LEU A 228 -8.54 7.32 4.77
N LYS A 229 -9.63 6.62 4.45
CA LYS A 229 -11.00 7.04 4.73
C LYS A 229 -11.61 6.13 5.80
N GLY A 230 -12.49 6.68 6.64
CA GLY A 230 -13.24 5.91 7.63
C GLY A 230 -12.38 5.38 8.78
N LEU A 231 -11.31 6.10 9.16
CA LEU A 231 -10.57 5.75 10.37
C LEU A 231 -11.47 5.87 11.61
N PRO A 232 -11.36 4.94 12.58
CA PRO A 232 -12.06 5.00 13.86
C PRO A 232 -11.80 6.32 14.61
N GLU A 233 -12.81 6.83 15.33
CA GLU A 233 -12.73 8.11 16.07
C GLU A 233 -11.54 8.22 17.01
N GLN A 234 -11.12 7.10 17.58
CA GLN A 234 -9.97 7.01 18.48
C GLN A 234 -8.64 7.37 17.81
N ILE A 235 -8.54 7.20 16.48
CA ILE A 235 -7.33 7.46 15.70
C ILE A 235 -7.54 8.43 14.53
N ASN A 236 -8.76 8.98 14.37
CA ASN A 236 -9.11 9.89 13.28
C ASN A 236 -8.91 11.39 13.63
N GLY A 237 -7.93 11.66 14.49
CA GLY A 237 -7.38 12.99 14.79
C GLY A 237 -5.87 13.03 14.57
N SER A 238 -5.22 14.15 14.92
CA SER A 238 -3.75 14.23 14.93
C SER A 238 -3.22 13.34 16.06
N ALA A 239 -2.94 12.08 15.74
CA ALA A 239 -2.34 11.10 16.65
C ALA A 239 -0.89 10.87 16.27
N SER A 240 -0.01 10.69 17.25
CA SER A 240 1.39 10.32 17.01
C SER A 240 1.85 9.21 17.96
N THR A 241 2.85 8.45 17.53
CA THR A 241 3.43 7.34 18.30
C THR A 241 4.89 7.13 17.89
N SER A 242 5.72 6.76 18.87
CA SER A 242 7.08 6.25 18.63
C SER A 242 7.15 4.71 18.72
N ARG A 243 6.00 4.04 18.93
CA ARG A 243 5.94 2.58 19.04
C ARG A 243 5.86 1.97 17.65
N ILE A 244 7.01 1.85 17.02
CA ILE A 244 7.18 1.31 15.67
C ILE A 244 8.02 0.04 15.80
N LEU A 245 7.48 -1.09 15.33
CA LEU A 245 8.22 -2.34 15.25
C LEU A 245 8.74 -2.50 13.82
N ILE A 246 10.05 -2.64 13.67
CA ILE A 246 10.69 -2.92 12.39
C ILE A 246 11.19 -4.36 12.35
N ARG A 247 11.39 -4.89 11.14
CA ARG A 247 12.01 -6.21 10.97
C ARG A 247 13.50 -6.07 11.27
N LYS A 248 14.07 -7.02 12.02
CA LYS A 248 15.54 -7.08 12.23
C LYS A 248 16.31 -7.24 10.93
N ILE A 249 15.72 -7.97 9.99
CA ILE A 249 16.21 -8.12 8.63
C ILE A 249 15.19 -7.41 7.72
N PRO A 250 15.59 -6.32 7.04
CA PRO A 250 14.72 -5.58 6.14
C PRO A 250 14.00 -6.49 5.15
N ALA A 251 12.74 -6.18 4.85
CA ALA A 251 11.98 -6.95 3.88
C ALA A 251 12.59 -6.80 2.49
N ILE A 252 12.57 -7.89 1.71
CA ILE A 252 12.83 -7.78 0.27
C ILE A 252 11.78 -6.85 -0.33
N SER A 253 12.22 -5.88 -1.12
CA SER A 253 11.35 -4.86 -1.67
C SER A 253 11.61 -4.63 -3.16
N THR A 254 10.64 -3.97 -3.79
CA THR A 254 10.71 -3.45 -5.16
C THR A 254 10.44 -1.96 -5.12
N THR A 255 11.02 -1.21 -6.04
CA THR A 255 10.84 0.24 -6.11
C THR A 255 10.03 0.67 -7.33
N SER A 256 9.36 1.82 -7.21
CA SER A 256 8.66 2.48 -8.33
C SER A 256 8.64 4.00 -8.12
N ASN A 257 8.05 4.75 -9.06
CA ASN A 257 7.87 6.20 -8.89
C ASN A 257 6.87 6.50 -7.77
N ARG A 258 7.03 7.66 -7.12
CA ARG A 258 6.15 8.11 -6.02
C ARG A 258 4.75 8.44 -6.50
N HIS A 259 3.77 8.29 -5.60
CA HIS A 259 2.37 8.59 -5.82
C HIS A 259 2.06 10.05 -5.49
N ILE A 260 2.44 10.95 -6.39
CA ILE A 260 2.20 12.39 -6.24
C ILE A 260 1.03 12.88 -7.10
N ARG A 261 0.60 14.12 -6.90
CA ARG A 261 -0.41 14.79 -7.77
C ARG A 261 0.21 15.73 -8.80
N GLN A 262 1.46 16.17 -8.59
CA GLN A 262 2.12 17.19 -9.39
C GLN A 262 3.29 16.57 -10.17
N TYR A 263 2.97 15.80 -11.21
CA TYR A 263 3.98 15.11 -12.03
C TYR A 263 4.82 16.02 -12.92
N ALA A 264 4.53 17.32 -12.97
CA ALA A 264 5.39 18.30 -13.63
C ALA A 264 6.58 18.75 -12.75
N LYS A 265 6.73 18.22 -11.54
CA LYS A 265 7.87 18.47 -10.67
C LYS A 265 9.12 17.72 -11.16
N THR A 266 10.30 18.27 -10.93
CA THR A 266 11.57 17.71 -11.40
C THR A 266 11.84 16.33 -10.84
N SER A 267 11.43 16.09 -9.60
CA SER A 267 11.71 14.87 -8.85
C SER A 267 10.56 13.86 -8.95
N ALA A 268 9.56 14.12 -9.80
CA ALA A 268 8.37 13.28 -9.96
C ALA A 268 8.68 11.88 -10.50
N ALA A 269 9.71 11.77 -11.36
CA ALA A 269 10.16 10.51 -11.92
C ALA A 269 11.09 9.72 -10.98
N ALA A 270 11.46 10.26 -9.80
CA ALA A 270 12.32 9.55 -8.86
C ALA A 270 11.67 8.25 -8.36
N SER A 271 12.42 7.15 -8.41
CA SER A 271 11.96 5.82 -7.98
C SER A 271 12.11 5.65 -6.46
N TRP A 272 11.39 6.49 -5.71
CA TRP A 272 11.44 6.55 -4.24
C TRP A 272 10.15 6.05 -3.58
N SER A 273 9.32 5.29 -4.31
CA SER A 273 8.30 4.44 -3.71
C SER A 273 8.89 3.06 -3.47
N THR A 274 8.75 2.51 -2.27
CA THR A 274 9.24 1.17 -1.90
C THR A 274 8.06 0.29 -1.52
N HIS A 275 7.99 -0.91 -2.09
CA HIS A 275 6.92 -1.87 -1.90
C HIS A 275 7.48 -3.20 -1.39
N SER A 276 6.80 -3.83 -0.44
CA SER A 276 7.15 -5.19 -0.02
C SER A 276 6.98 -6.15 -1.18
N PHE A 277 8.03 -6.93 -1.46
CA PHE A 277 8.03 -7.89 -2.55
C PHE A 277 6.93 -8.95 -2.39
N ARG A 278 6.74 -9.51 -1.19
CA ARG A 278 5.76 -10.60 -0.98
C ARG A 278 4.31 -10.17 -1.16
N PHE A 279 4.02 -8.88 -0.97
CA PHE A 279 2.70 -8.30 -1.25
C PHE A 279 2.61 -7.85 -2.71
N SER A 280 3.66 -7.24 -3.25
CA SER A 280 3.65 -6.72 -4.62
C SER A 280 3.53 -7.83 -5.67
N VAL A 281 4.20 -8.97 -5.50
CA VAL A 281 4.07 -10.15 -6.39
C VAL A 281 2.67 -10.75 -6.38
N LYS A 282 1.87 -10.47 -5.34
CA LYS A 282 0.46 -10.85 -5.24
C LYS A 282 -0.50 -9.77 -5.75
N GLY A 283 0.03 -8.70 -6.33
CA GLY A 283 -0.75 -7.56 -6.83
C GLY A 283 -1.25 -6.61 -5.75
N PHE A 284 -0.67 -6.64 -4.54
CA PHE A 284 -1.03 -5.72 -3.45
C PHE A 284 0.02 -4.63 -3.31
N PHE A 285 -0.10 -3.61 -4.15
CA PHE A 285 0.66 -2.38 -4.12
C PHE A 285 -0.14 -1.30 -4.85
N PRO A 286 0.12 0.00 -4.63
CA PRO A 286 -0.67 1.04 -5.26
C PRO A 286 -0.43 1.10 -6.76
N VAL A 287 -1.48 1.40 -7.53
CA VAL A 287 -1.37 1.63 -8.97
C VAL A 287 -0.59 2.92 -9.22
N ASN A 288 0.56 2.78 -9.87
CA ASN A 288 1.41 3.90 -10.21
C ASN A 288 0.84 4.68 -11.42
N PRO A 289 0.61 6.01 -11.30
CA PRO A 289 0.06 6.83 -12.38
C PRO A 289 0.95 6.94 -13.63
N LEU A 290 2.27 6.78 -13.50
CA LEU A 290 3.22 6.81 -14.62
C LEU A 290 3.31 5.47 -15.34
N SER A 291 2.89 4.38 -14.70
CA SER A 291 2.90 3.01 -15.22
C SER A 291 1.53 2.34 -15.02
N PHE A 292 0.45 3.08 -15.32
CA PHE A 292 -0.92 2.65 -15.04
C PHE A 292 -1.25 1.31 -15.70
N GLY A 293 -0.72 1.02 -16.89
CA GLY A 293 -0.98 -0.24 -17.61
C GLY A 293 -0.23 -1.47 -17.06
N ASP A 294 0.74 -1.27 -16.16
CA ASP A 294 1.63 -2.34 -15.72
C ASP A 294 1.07 -3.12 -14.52
N HIS A 295 0.16 -2.50 -13.76
CA HIS A 295 -0.46 -3.13 -12.59
C HIS A 295 -1.44 -4.26 -13.00
N PRO A 296 -1.50 -5.40 -12.28
CA PRO A 296 -2.37 -6.52 -12.65
C PRO A 296 -3.85 -6.17 -12.83
N VAL A 297 -4.40 -5.30 -11.95
CA VAL A 297 -5.84 -4.92 -11.99
C VAL A 297 -6.20 -3.97 -13.12
N THR A 298 -5.24 -3.26 -13.68
CA THR A 298 -5.47 -2.28 -14.76
C THR A 298 -5.20 -2.90 -16.12
N ARG A 299 -4.21 -3.81 -16.22
CA ARG A 299 -3.89 -4.57 -17.43
C ARG A 299 -5.10 -5.34 -17.98
N ASN A 300 -5.90 -5.92 -17.09
CA ASN A 300 -7.03 -6.79 -17.43
C ASN A 300 -8.41 -6.16 -17.16
N GLY A 301 -8.49 -4.84 -16.96
CA GLY A 301 -9.72 -4.23 -16.45
C GLY A 301 -9.82 -2.72 -16.67
N LEU A 302 -9.82 -1.96 -15.57
CA LEU A 302 -10.17 -0.52 -15.49
C LEU A 302 -9.28 0.42 -16.33
N GLY A 303 -8.18 -0.09 -16.90
CA GLY A 303 -7.23 0.66 -17.73
C GLY A 303 -7.59 0.71 -19.20
N GLY A 304 -8.70 1.38 -19.53
CA GLY A 304 -9.03 1.65 -20.93
C GLY A 304 -7.93 2.44 -21.67
N PRO A 305 -7.92 2.44 -23.02
CA PRO A 305 -6.87 3.05 -23.82
C PRO A 305 -6.53 4.50 -23.44
N THR A 306 -7.54 5.30 -23.11
CA THR A 306 -7.35 6.70 -22.65
C THR A 306 -6.54 6.81 -21.37
N SER A 307 -6.70 5.89 -20.42
CA SER A 307 -5.96 5.90 -19.15
C SER A 307 -4.52 5.47 -19.33
N GLN A 308 -4.27 4.55 -20.26
CA GLN A 308 -2.92 4.18 -20.64
C GLN A 308 -2.22 5.32 -21.38
N LEU A 309 -2.94 6.05 -22.26
CA LEU A 309 -2.43 7.27 -22.87
C LEU A 309 -2.11 8.34 -21.82
N ALA A 310 -3.02 8.57 -20.86
CA ALA A 310 -2.80 9.53 -19.78
C ALA A 310 -1.53 9.21 -18.98
N SER A 311 -1.30 7.93 -18.68
CA SER A 311 -0.10 7.45 -18.02
C SER A 311 1.17 7.74 -18.81
N LEU A 312 1.16 7.53 -20.13
CA LEU A 312 2.31 7.83 -21.01
C LEU A 312 2.58 9.33 -21.09
N VAL A 313 1.53 10.15 -21.24
CA VAL A 313 1.64 11.62 -21.24
C VAL A 313 2.25 12.12 -19.93
N LEU A 314 1.76 11.63 -18.78
CA LEU A 314 2.29 12.00 -17.47
C LEU A 314 3.75 11.56 -17.31
N ARG A 315 4.14 10.41 -17.88
CA ARG A 315 5.51 9.94 -17.87
C ARG A 315 6.44 10.88 -18.64
N CYS A 316 6.06 11.29 -19.85
CA CYS A 316 6.84 12.26 -20.62
C CYS A 316 7.00 13.60 -19.89
N ILE A 317 5.94 14.05 -19.18
CA ILE A 317 5.98 15.27 -18.36
C ILE A 317 6.95 15.09 -17.17
N ALA A 318 6.86 13.97 -16.45
CA ALA A 318 7.70 13.70 -15.28
C ALA A 318 9.18 13.49 -15.64
N GLU A 319 9.45 12.84 -16.76
CA GLU A 319 10.80 12.66 -17.32
C GLU A 319 11.33 13.91 -18.03
N GLN A 320 10.47 14.92 -18.22
CA GLN A 320 10.75 16.17 -18.94
C GLN A 320 11.27 15.96 -20.36
N LYS A 321 10.82 14.88 -21.00
CA LYS A 321 11.31 14.45 -22.30
C LYS A 321 10.18 13.79 -23.08
N VAL A 322 10.13 14.07 -24.37
CA VAL A 322 9.31 13.33 -25.34
C VAL A 322 10.17 12.98 -26.55
N THR A 323 9.94 11.80 -27.11
CA THR A 323 10.66 11.25 -28.27
C THR A 323 9.66 10.78 -29.34
N ASN A 324 10.13 10.62 -30.59
CA ASN A 324 9.32 10.04 -31.67
C ASN A 324 8.78 8.65 -31.29
N GLU A 325 9.61 7.79 -30.70
CA GLU A 325 9.19 6.46 -30.24
C GLU A 325 8.05 6.54 -29.22
N GLN A 326 8.17 7.41 -28.20
CA GLN A 326 7.11 7.61 -27.23
C GLN A 326 5.83 8.15 -27.89
N MET A 327 5.95 9.03 -28.89
CA MET A 327 4.82 9.55 -29.65
C MET A 327 4.10 8.45 -30.44
N ASP A 328 4.86 7.60 -31.13
CA ASP A 328 4.33 6.47 -31.90
C ASP A 328 3.63 5.45 -30.99
N ILE A 329 4.19 5.16 -29.82
CA ILE A 329 3.56 4.31 -28.80
C ILE A 329 2.23 4.94 -28.32
N MET A 330 2.21 6.26 -28.07
CA MET A 330 1.01 6.98 -27.65
C MET A 330 -0.09 6.95 -28.73
N ILE A 331 0.27 7.18 -30.00
CA ILE A 331 -0.66 7.11 -31.14
C ILE A 331 -1.21 5.68 -31.29
N THR A 332 -0.32 4.68 -31.27
CA THR A 332 -0.72 3.27 -31.36
C THR A 332 -1.68 2.91 -30.23
N LYS A 333 -1.38 3.35 -29.00
CA LYS A 333 -2.23 3.08 -27.84
C LYS A 333 -3.60 3.72 -27.99
N VAL A 334 -3.68 4.99 -28.36
CA VAL A 334 -4.96 5.70 -28.45
C VAL A 334 -5.86 5.13 -29.55
N LEU A 335 -5.28 4.63 -30.64
CA LEU A 335 -5.99 3.96 -31.73
C LEU A 335 -6.52 2.55 -31.37
N THR A 336 -6.18 2.01 -30.21
CA THR A 336 -6.86 0.81 -29.69
C THR A 336 -8.27 1.12 -29.17
N ASP A 337 -8.58 2.39 -28.91
CA ASP A 337 -9.95 2.82 -28.63
C ASP A 337 -10.80 2.76 -29.92
N SER A 338 -11.85 1.94 -29.90
CA SER A 338 -12.67 1.70 -31.09
C SER A 338 -13.31 2.97 -31.66
N LYS A 339 -13.62 3.96 -30.81
CA LYS A 339 -14.22 5.22 -31.25
C LYS A 339 -13.19 6.09 -31.95
N ILE A 340 -11.99 6.20 -31.37
CA ILE A 340 -10.90 7.00 -31.97
C ILE A 340 -10.44 6.36 -33.27
N LYS A 341 -10.32 5.02 -33.30
CA LYS A 341 -10.04 4.27 -34.52
C LYS A 341 -11.07 4.53 -35.61
N ALA A 342 -12.36 4.51 -35.29
CA ALA A 342 -13.42 4.81 -36.25
C ALA A 342 -13.37 6.26 -36.74
N MET A 343 -12.99 7.22 -35.88
CA MET A 343 -12.81 8.62 -36.29
C MET A 343 -11.65 8.80 -37.28
N MET A 344 -10.60 7.99 -37.17
CA MET A 344 -9.38 8.09 -37.97
C MET A 344 -9.33 7.11 -39.16
N LYS A 345 -10.42 6.41 -39.48
CA LYS A 345 -10.42 5.31 -40.46
C LYS A 345 -9.88 5.72 -41.85
N ASP A 346 -10.21 6.93 -42.30
CA ASP A 346 -9.86 7.42 -43.64
C ASP A 346 -8.67 8.40 -43.60
N ALA A 347 -7.94 8.46 -42.48
CA ALA A 347 -6.79 9.33 -42.32
C ALA A 347 -5.53 8.68 -42.90
N GLU A 348 -4.92 9.31 -43.90
CA GLU A 348 -3.61 8.87 -44.45
C GLU A 348 -2.49 8.99 -43.41
N VAL A 349 -2.43 10.12 -42.71
CA VAL A 349 -1.54 10.34 -41.56
C VAL A 349 -2.40 10.63 -40.33
N VAL A 350 -2.05 9.97 -39.22
CA VAL A 350 -2.70 10.12 -37.91
C VAL A 350 -1.76 10.87 -36.97
N THR A 351 -2.22 12.01 -36.46
CA THR A 351 -1.51 12.86 -35.49
C THR A 351 -2.46 13.23 -34.35
N PHE A 352 -1.93 13.61 -33.19
CA PHE A 352 -2.74 14.10 -32.08
C PHE A 352 -3.47 15.40 -32.43
N ALA A 353 -2.86 16.27 -33.22
CA ALA A 353 -3.53 17.45 -33.77
C ALA A 353 -4.80 17.09 -34.54
N LYS A 354 -4.73 16.07 -35.43
CA LYS A 354 -5.87 15.61 -36.23
C LYS A 354 -6.92 14.90 -35.38
N ILE A 355 -6.50 14.04 -34.45
CA ILE A 355 -7.41 13.37 -33.50
C ILE A 355 -8.20 14.40 -32.70
N PHE A 356 -7.53 15.43 -32.18
CA PHE A 356 -8.15 16.48 -31.37
C PHE A 356 -9.19 17.29 -32.16
N VAL A 357 -8.89 17.63 -33.42
CA VAL A 357 -9.84 18.33 -34.32
C VAL A 357 -11.10 17.49 -34.54
N GLU A 358 -10.96 16.19 -34.85
CA GLU A 358 -12.11 15.31 -35.08
C GLU A 358 -12.94 15.07 -33.79
N MET A 359 -12.29 14.94 -32.63
CA MET A 359 -12.97 14.87 -31.32
C MET A 359 -13.72 16.16 -30.97
N SER A 360 -13.31 17.29 -31.53
CA SER A 360 -13.98 18.58 -31.34
C SER A 360 -15.23 18.69 -32.22
N LYS A 361 -15.21 18.10 -33.41
CA LYS A 361 -16.37 18.03 -34.33
C LYS A 361 -17.44 17.03 -33.86
N LYS A 362 -17.03 15.89 -33.31
CA LYS A 362 -17.93 14.80 -32.90
C LYS A 362 -18.11 14.79 -31.38
N SER A 363 -19.29 15.17 -30.89
CA SER A 363 -19.59 15.25 -29.45
C SER A 363 -20.02 13.91 -28.84
N HIS A 364 -20.61 13.01 -29.63
CA HIS A 364 -21.19 11.78 -29.07
C HIS A 364 -20.11 10.77 -28.67
N GLY A 365 -20.11 10.38 -27.39
CA GLY A 365 -19.26 9.32 -26.86
C GLY A 365 -17.80 9.70 -26.56
N VAL A 366 -17.42 10.97 -26.78
CA VAL A 366 -16.11 11.53 -26.40
C VAL A 366 -16.23 12.25 -25.06
N THR A 367 -15.49 11.78 -24.05
CA THR A 367 -15.52 12.37 -22.71
C THR A 367 -14.58 13.57 -22.59
N GLN A 368 -14.84 14.46 -21.63
CA GLN A 368 -13.94 15.58 -21.32
C GLN A 368 -12.55 15.11 -20.87
N TYR A 369 -12.50 13.96 -20.17
CA TYR A 369 -11.24 13.29 -19.84
C TYR A 369 -10.44 12.91 -21.09
N MET A 370 -11.07 12.28 -22.08
CA MET A 370 -10.42 11.93 -23.33
C MET A 370 -9.89 13.17 -24.05
N LYS A 371 -10.69 14.24 -24.13
CA LYS A 371 -10.27 15.51 -24.75
C LYS A 371 -9.08 16.13 -24.04
N ALA A 372 -9.07 16.14 -22.70
CA ALA A 372 -7.96 16.64 -21.92
C ALA A 372 -6.68 15.85 -22.23
N VAL A 373 -6.72 14.52 -22.14
CA VAL A 373 -5.54 13.67 -22.38
C VAL A 373 -5.00 13.83 -23.80
N VAL A 374 -5.87 13.80 -24.82
CA VAL A 374 -5.48 14.00 -26.23
C VAL A 374 -4.96 15.42 -26.47
N GLY A 375 -5.56 16.43 -25.82
CA GLY A 375 -5.09 17.81 -25.91
C GLY A 375 -3.67 17.98 -25.38
N VAL A 376 -3.34 17.34 -24.25
CA VAL A 376 -1.96 17.38 -23.72
C VAL A 376 -0.99 16.59 -24.61
N ALA A 377 -1.42 15.44 -25.14
CA ALA A 377 -0.61 14.68 -26.10
C ALA A 377 -0.33 15.49 -27.38
N LYS A 378 -1.30 16.26 -27.87
CA LYS A 378 -1.13 17.21 -28.97
C LYS A 378 -0.06 18.26 -28.65
N LEU A 379 -0.06 18.83 -27.44
CA LEU A 379 0.97 19.81 -27.04
C LEU A 379 2.37 19.17 -27.01
N LEU A 380 2.48 17.92 -26.56
CA LEU A 380 3.75 17.19 -26.61
C LEU A 380 4.20 16.92 -28.06
N GLU A 381 3.26 16.62 -28.96
CA GLU A 381 3.52 16.44 -30.40
C GLU A 381 4.02 17.74 -31.06
N GLU A 382 3.40 18.88 -30.77
CA GLU A 382 3.84 20.20 -31.25
C GLU A 382 5.29 20.49 -30.79
N ARG A 383 5.58 20.26 -29.50
CA ARG A 383 6.95 20.44 -28.97
C ARG A 383 7.96 19.51 -29.62
N LEU A 384 7.57 18.29 -29.94
CA LEU A 384 8.47 17.33 -30.59
C LEU A 384 8.82 17.78 -32.01
N ASN A 385 7.84 18.30 -32.75
CA ASN A 385 8.02 18.78 -34.13
C ASN A 385 8.92 20.01 -34.23
N ASP A 386 9.02 20.82 -33.17
CA ASP A 386 9.94 21.96 -33.10
C ASP A 386 11.44 21.54 -33.03
N HIS A 387 11.73 20.24 -32.88
CA HIS A 387 13.07 19.71 -32.71
C HIS A 387 13.43 18.66 -33.78
N GLU A 388 14.44 18.97 -34.61
CA GLU A 388 14.87 18.12 -35.73
C GLU A 388 15.44 16.74 -35.32
N ASN A 389 15.90 16.60 -34.07
CA ASN A 389 16.58 15.39 -33.59
C ASN A 389 15.62 14.30 -33.06
N GLY A 390 14.30 14.43 -33.25
CA GLY A 390 13.31 13.43 -32.81
C GLY A 390 13.23 13.26 -31.29
N THR A 391 13.71 14.25 -30.54
CA THR A 391 13.67 14.33 -29.08
C THR A 391 13.52 15.79 -28.67
N ALA A 392 12.54 16.07 -27.82
CA ALA A 392 12.28 17.40 -27.26
C ALA A 392 12.35 17.39 -25.74
N ARG A 393 12.92 18.46 -25.16
CA ARG A 393 12.89 18.71 -23.72
C ARG A 393 11.59 19.42 -23.35
N VAL A 394 10.91 18.94 -22.31
CA VAL A 394 9.63 19.49 -21.82
C VAL A 394 9.87 20.50 -20.68
N GLN A 395 11.07 21.09 -20.61
CA GLN A 395 11.59 21.87 -19.46
C GLN A 395 10.78 23.13 -19.09
N GLN A 396 9.79 23.55 -19.89
CA GLN A 396 8.80 24.55 -19.48
C GLN A 396 7.74 23.91 -18.55
N LEU A 397 8.19 23.38 -17.41
CA LEU A 397 7.39 22.66 -16.42
C LEU A 397 6.12 23.42 -16.00
N ALA A 398 6.17 24.76 -15.96
CA ALA A 398 5.04 25.61 -15.62
C ALA A 398 3.86 25.41 -16.58
N ASP A 399 4.14 25.25 -17.87
CA ASP A 399 3.11 25.11 -18.90
C ASP A 399 2.39 23.77 -18.79
N PHE A 400 3.11 22.70 -18.47
CA PHE A 400 2.53 21.36 -18.33
C PHE A 400 1.96 21.06 -16.94
N SER A 401 2.28 21.87 -15.93
CA SER A 401 1.77 21.71 -14.57
C SER A 401 0.24 21.78 -14.50
N SER A 402 -0.36 22.78 -15.15
CA SER A 402 -1.81 22.95 -15.22
C SER A 402 -2.48 21.80 -15.97
N HIS A 403 -1.88 21.37 -17.08
CA HIS A 403 -2.34 20.27 -17.92
C HIS A 403 -2.28 18.91 -17.20
N ALA A 404 -1.18 18.61 -16.50
CA ALA A 404 -1.07 17.42 -15.68
C ALA A 404 -2.17 17.39 -14.61
N LEU A 405 -2.37 18.50 -13.90
CA LEU A 405 -3.45 18.62 -12.91
C LEU A 405 -4.84 18.48 -13.54
N GLU A 406 -5.04 18.99 -14.76
CA GLU A 406 -6.29 18.84 -15.48
C GLU A 406 -6.58 17.36 -15.81
N ILE A 407 -5.60 16.59 -16.29
CA ILE A 407 -5.76 15.14 -16.52
C ILE A 407 -6.27 14.44 -15.25
N PHE A 408 -5.69 14.77 -14.08
CA PHE A 408 -6.13 14.23 -12.79
C PHE A 408 -7.57 14.65 -12.45
N ARG A 409 -7.87 15.94 -12.53
CA ARG A 409 -9.18 16.51 -12.17
C ARG A 409 -10.31 16.05 -13.08
N ARG A 410 -10.03 15.76 -14.35
CA ARG A 410 -11.04 15.37 -15.36
C ARG A 410 -11.43 13.89 -15.31
N GLY A 411 -10.78 13.08 -14.48
CA GLY A 411 -11.21 11.70 -14.24
C GLY A 411 -10.10 10.68 -13.96
N PHE A 412 -8.81 11.03 -14.13
CA PHE A 412 -7.75 10.05 -13.86
C PHE A 412 -7.65 9.68 -12.37
N LEU A 413 -7.90 10.63 -11.46
CA LEU A 413 -7.94 10.35 -10.01
C LEU A 413 -8.99 9.30 -9.64
N GLU A 414 -10.19 9.40 -10.21
CA GLU A 414 -11.28 8.46 -9.94
C GLU A 414 -10.93 7.05 -10.43
N ARG A 415 -10.26 6.95 -11.59
CA ARG A 415 -9.80 5.69 -12.14
C ARG A 415 -8.70 5.05 -11.31
N LEU A 416 -7.75 5.85 -10.81
CA LEU A 416 -6.72 5.40 -9.87
C LEU A 416 -7.35 4.90 -8.57
N ALA A 417 -8.27 5.67 -7.99
CA ALA A 417 -8.98 5.28 -6.77
C ALA A 417 -9.78 3.98 -6.98
N GLY A 418 -10.48 3.85 -8.11
CA GLY A 418 -11.22 2.65 -8.48
C GLY A 418 -10.31 1.43 -8.68
N ALA A 419 -9.15 1.61 -9.32
CA ALA A 419 -8.19 0.54 -9.54
C ALA A 419 -7.53 0.06 -8.24
N ASN A 420 -7.16 0.99 -7.34
CA ASN A 420 -6.66 0.66 -6.01
C ASN A 420 -7.71 -0.08 -5.17
N LEU A 421 -8.97 0.37 -5.21
CA LEU A 421 -10.07 -0.31 -4.53
C LEU A 421 -10.28 -1.73 -5.09
N ALA A 422 -10.21 -1.90 -6.41
CA ALA A 422 -10.28 -3.21 -7.04
C ALA A 422 -9.09 -4.11 -6.63
N GLY A 423 -7.88 -3.55 -6.51
CA GLY A 423 -6.70 -4.25 -6.00
C GLY A 423 -6.86 -4.73 -4.56
N VAL A 424 -7.37 -3.87 -3.68
CA VAL A 424 -7.72 -4.24 -2.30
C VAL A 424 -8.72 -5.40 -2.30
N LYS A 425 -9.85 -5.27 -3.02
CA LYS A 425 -10.88 -6.32 -3.08
C LYS A 425 -10.34 -7.64 -3.62
N ALA A 426 -9.57 -7.60 -4.70
CA ALA A 426 -8.99 -8.79 -5.32
C ALA A 426 -8.01 -9.49 -4.39
N TYR A 427 -7.16 -8.73 -3.69
CA TYR A 427 -6.23 -9.29 -2.71
C TYR A 427 -6.96 -9.86 -1.51
N THR A 428 -7.88 -9.11 -0.89
CA THR A 428 -8.65 -9.56 0.27
C THR A 428 -9.39 -10.85 -0.06
N LYS A 429 -10.18 -10.88 -1.14
CA LYS A 429 -10.91 -12.10 -1.56
C LYS A 429 -10.01 -13.32 -1.71
N LYS A 430 -8.78 -13.15 -2.20
CA LYS A 430 -7.87 -14.26 -2.51
C LYS A 430 -6.99 -14.67 -1.31
N HIS A 431 -6.69 -13.75 -0.41
CA HIS A 431 -5.62 -13.92 0.59
C HIS A 431 -6.04 -13.60 2.02
N CYS A 432 -7.12 -12.86 2.20
CA CYS A 432 -7.73 -12.54 3.49
C CYS A 432 -9.14 -13.13 3.45
N TYR A 433 -9.27 -14.43 3.76
CA TYR A 433 -10.55 -15.14 3.81
C TYR A 433 -11.66 -14.23 4.35
N GLU A 434 -12.67 -13.92 3.52
CA GLU A 434 -13.90 -13.27 3.98
C GLU A 434 -14.56 -14.27 4.93
N ILE A 435 -14.58 -13.94 6.22
CA ILE A 435 -15.47 -14.61 7.17
C ILE A 435 -16.83 -13.96 6.90
N ASP A 436 -17.60 -14.54 5.98
CA ASP A 436 -19.04 -14.29 5.97
C ASP A 436 -19.58 -14.77 7.32
N ILE A 437 -20.10 -13.82 8.11
CA ILE A 437 -20.75 -14.07 9.41
C ILE A 437 -22.17 -14.55 9.17
#